data_AF-A0A061J068-F1
#
_entry.id   AF-A0A061J068-F1
#
_cell.length_a   1.000
_cell.length_b   1.000
_cell.length_c   1.000
_cell.angle_alpha   90.00
_cell.angle_beta   90.00
_cell.angle_gamma   90.00
#
_symmetry.space_group_name_H-M   'P 1'
#
loop_
_entity.id
_entity.type
_entity.pdbx_description
1 polymer ?
#
loop_
_entity_poly.entity_id
_entity_poly.type
_entity_poly.pdbx_seq_one_letter_code
_entity_poly.pdbx_strand_id
1 'polypeptide(L)'
;MCYGRWAGLALLCCIVASLFSTATAVAGDYGSTEVSNMPLLERVIAQSFKVSVISGRYGVFNATLILKNSPNFPEHIHGELIPTGEQRKAAAEQVSLEHFKYPRPMQAGTLPHGALDAHPSLLSIDVQLEFSGSTIGAVSAWSLPAEEQLLEQRLSEVEEIGATPTATASFSFVPEAVSMSPSTLSDVPAMAQTATGIVALEGGKSGTFTFRFFSEHEFSLILQLHTGETTVERIWVYGYVAPDNALLLRPDTKPKSWYQKHSFVVFAVTFFVIRAITSFIDVKRARRLQQKAAAETAEAKKVK
;
A
#
# COMPACT_ATOMS: atom_id res chain seq x y z
N MET A 1 -25.42 -56.84 -4.00
CA MET A 1 -24.94 -55.76 -3.12
C MET A 1 -23.53 -55.35 -3.56
N CYS A 2 -23.37 -54.16 -4.14
CA CYS A 2 -22.13 -53.72 -4.82
C CYS A 2 -21.42 -52.57 -4.06
N TYR A 3 -21.00 -52.81 -2.81
CA TYR A 3 -20.36 -51.78 -1.98
C TYR A 3 -18.84 -51.61 -2.23
N GLY A 4 -18.16 -52.55 -2.90
CA GLY A 4 -16.71 -52.49 -3.10
C GLY A 4 -16.22 -51.46 -4.12
N ARG A 5 -17.05 -51.08 -5.11
CA ARG A 5 -16.62 -50.13 -6.18
C ARG A 5 -16.70 -48.67 -5.76
N TRP A 6 -17.61 -48.33 -4.84
CA TRP A 6 -17.75 -46.98 -4.30
C TRP A 6 -16.70 -46.69 -3.22
N ALA A 7 -16.32 -47.70 -2.43
CA ALA A 7 -15.25 -47.58 -1.45
C ALA A 7 -13.91 -47.24 -2.12
N GLY A 8 -13.56 -47.87 -3.25
CA GLY A 8 -12.33 -47.55 -3.99
C GLY A 8 -12.32 -46.14 -4.60
N LEU A 9 -13.47 -45.67 -5.08
CA LEU A 9 -13.60 -44.30 -5.61
C LEU A 9 -13.52 -43.25 -4.50
N ALA A 10 -14.16 -43.50 -3.36
CA ALA A 10 -14.09 -42.64 -2.18
C ALA A 10 -12.66 -42.56 -1.61
N LEU A 11 -11.95 -43.69 -1.56
CA LEU A 11 -10.56 -43.75 -1.07
C LEU A 11 -9.60 -43.02 -2.02
N LEU A 12 -9.83 -43.12 -3.34
CA LEU A 12 -9.09 -42.33 -4.34
C LEU A 12 -9.39 -40.83 -4.20
N CYS A 13 -10.65 -40.43 -4.01
CA CYS A 13 -11.02 -39.03 -3.77
C CYS A 13 -10.44 -38.49 -2.46
N CYS A 14 -10.35 -39.29 -1.40
CA CYS A 14 -9.73 -38.90 -0.13
C CYS A 14 -8.21 -38.74 -0.25
N ILE A 15 -7.53 -39.61 -1.01
CA ILE A 15 -6.07 -39.50 -1.28
C ILE A 15 -5.77 -38.29 -2.17
N VAL A 16 -6.63 -38.03 -3.17
CA VAL A 16 -6.49 -36.85 -4.03
C VAL A 16 -6.79 -35.58 -3.22
N ALA A 17 -7.81 -35.57 -2.36
CA ALA A 17 -8.10 -34.44 -1.48
C ALA A 17 -6.98 -34.19 -0.45
N SER A 18 -6.36 -35.25 0.12
CA SER A 18 -5.25 -35.10 1.05
C SER A 18 -3.96 -34.60 0.37
N LEU A 19 -3.75 -34.91 -0.91
CA LEU A 19 -2.64 -34.36 -1.71
C LEU A 19 -2.83 -32.88 -2.09
N PHE A 20 -4.07 -32.36 -2.05
CA PHE A 20 -4.37 -30.94 -2.32
C PHE A 20 -4.66 -30.10 -1.06
N SER A 21 -4.81 -30.72 0.12
CA SER A 21 -5.15 -30.02 1.37
C SER A 21 -3.98 -29.78 2.32
N THR A 22 -2.73 -30.06 1.97
CA THR A 22 -1.57 -29.51 2.72
C THR A 22 -1.27 -28.09 2.25
N ALA A 23 -2.25 -27.20 2.40
CA ALA A 23 -1.93 -25.82 2.71
C ALA A 23 -1.55 -25.83 4.19
N THR A 24 -0.27 -26.02 4.48
CA THR A 24 0.28 -25.57 5.74
C THR A 24 0.08 -24.06 5.77
N ALA A 25 -1.00 -23.63 6.42
CA ALA A 25 -1.02 -22.34 7.10
C ALA A 25 0.09 -22.45 8.16
N VAL A 26 1.32 -22.14 7.74
CA VAL A 26 2.42 -21.88 8.67
C VAL A 26 2.04 -20.58 9.35
N ALA A 27 1.48 -20.74 10.55
CA ALA A 27 1.46 -19.72 11.57
C ALA A 27 2.90 -19.23 11.77
N GLY A 28 3.02 -17.92 11.94
CA GLY A 28 4.26 -17.14 11.87
C GLY A 28 5.48 -17.82 12.49
N ASP A 29 6.48 -18.00 11.65
CA ASP A 29 7.88 -17.93 12.04
C ASP A 29 8.45 -16.76 11.25
N TYR A 30 8.27 -15.55 11.80
CA TYR A 30 8.91 -14.34 11.26
C TYR A 30 10.40 -14.49 11.52
N GLY A 31 11.07 -15.15 10.58
CA GLY A 31 12.50 -15.37 10.60
C GLY A 31 13.25 -14.05 10.74
N SER A 32 14.34 -14.10 11.50
CA SER A 32 15.33 -13.03 11.72
C SER A 32 15.88 -12.37 10.43
N THR A 33 15.53 -12.88 9.25
CA THR A 33 15.81 -12.33 7.93
C THR A 33 14.88 -11.17 7.51
N GLU A 34 13.67 -11.01 8.08
CA GLU A 34 12.77 -9.92 7.69
C GLU A 34 13.25 -8.54 8.18
N VAL A 35 13.89 -8.48 9.35
CA VAL A 35 14.45 -7.22 9.89
C VAL A 35 15.64 -6.72 9.06
N SER A 36 16.37 -7.62 8.39
CA SER A 36 17.55 -7.26 7.60
C SER A 36 17.24 -6.60 6.26
N ASN A 37 15.99 -6.64 5.78
CA ASN A 37 15.58 -6.12 4.46
C ASN A 37 14.63 -4.92 4.54
N MET A 38 14.41 -4.36 5.74
CA MET A 38 13.58 -3.17 5.88
C MET A 38 14.27 -1.94 5.27
N PRO A 39 13.56 -1.12 4.48
CA PRO A 39 14.11 0.12 3.97
C PRO A 39 14.36 1.07 5.13
N LEU A 40 15.46 1.83 5.02
CA LEU A 40 15.78 2.88 5.98
C LEU A 40 14.71 3.98 5.94
N LEU A 41 14.38 4.55 7.10
CA LEU A 41 13.30 5.54 7.23
C LEU A 41 13.55 6.75 6.32
N GLU A 42 14.78 7.25 6.23
CA GLU A 42 15.12 8.36 5.34
C GLU A 42 14.81 8.07 3.88
N ARG A 43 14.92 6.81 3.44
CA ARG A 43 14.58 6.42 2.06
C ARG A 43 13.08 6.32 1.85
N VAL A 44 12.35 5.90 2.88
CA VAL A 44 10.88 5.87 2.88
C VAL A 44 10.32 7.30 2.85
N ILE A 45 10.89 8.22 3.63
CA ILE A 45 10.41 9.61 3.70
C ILE A 45 10.79 10.38 2.43
N ALA A 46 11.97 10.15 1.85
CA ALA A 46 12.43 10.84 0.64
C ALA A 46 11.82 10.31 -0.66
N GLN A 47 10.50 10.44 -0.74
CA GLN A 47 9.69 10.14 -1.92
C GLN A 47 8.81 11.34 -2.26
N SER A 48 8.21 11.28 -3.45
CA SER A 48 7.18 12.25 -3.86
C SER A 48 5.79 11.66 -3.65
N PHE A 49 5.12 12.08 -2.57
CA PHE A 49 3.79 11.62 -2.22
C PHE A 49 2.72 12.51 -2.85
N LYS A 50 1.64 11.88 -3.31
CA LYS A 50 0.36 12.56 -3.54
C LYS A 50 -0.38 12.63 -2.22
N VAL A 51 -0.85 13.83 -1.87
CA VAL A 51 -1.39 14.11 -0.55
C VAL A 51 -2.77 14.74 -0.69
N SER A 52 -3.70 14.27 0.14
CA SER A 52 -5.01 14.89 0.33
C SER A 52 -5.07 15.49 1.72
N VAL A 53 -5.46 16.77 1.80
CA VAL A 53 -5.53 17.55 3.04
C VAL A 53 -6.97 17.93 3.30
N ILE A 54 -7.42 17.69 4.54
CA ILE A 54 -8.72 18.04 5.06
C ILE A 54 -8.51 18.93 6.28
N SER A 55 -8.83 20.21 6.17
CA SER A 55 -8.79 21.18 7.26
C SER A 55 -10.21 21.65 7.59
N GLY A 56 -10.50 21.81 8.88
CA GLY A 56 -11.74 22.45 9.32
C GLY A 56 -11.89 23.88 8.78
N ARG A 57 -10.77 24.62 8.68
CA ARG A 57 -10.73 26.03 8.26
C ARG A 57 -10.65 26.21 6.75
N TYR A 58 -9.88 25.37 6.07
CA TYR A 58 -9.60 25.49 4.64
C TYR A 58 -10.33 24.45 3.78
N GLY A 59 -11.20 23.60 4.34
CA GLY A 59 -11.87 22.57 3.56
C GLY A 59 -10.90 21.50 3.05
N VAL A 60 -11.11 21.02 1.83
CA VAL A 60 -10.39 19.87 1.26
C VAL A 60 -9.60 20.28 0.03
N PHE A 61 -8.33 19.89 -0.06
CA PHE A 61 -7.51 20.11 -1.25
C PHE A 61 -6.47 19.01 -1.43
N ASN A 62 -5.92 18.92 -2.64
CA ASN A 62 -4.85 18.01 -2.97
C ASN A 62 -3.52 18.76 -3.07
N ALA A 63 -2.44 18.04 -2.80
CA ALA A 63 -1.09 18.53 -2.92
C ALA A 63 -0.14 17.41 -3.36
N THR A 64 1.05 17.79 -3.80
CA THR A 64 2.20 16.89 -3.95
C THR A 64 3.22 17.28 -2.91
N LEU A 65 3.61 16.34 -2.05
CA LEU A 65 4.70 16.48 -1.09
C LEU A 65 5.94 15.88 -1.72
N ILE A 66 6.92 16.72 -2.06
CA ILE A 66 8.19 16.28 -2.65
C ILE A 66 9.24 16.35 -1.56
N LEU A 67 9.75 15.20 -1.12
CA LEU A 67 10.84 15.10 -0.15
C LEU A 67 12.03 14.40 -0.81
N LYS A 68 13.24 14.91 -0.56
CA LYS A 68 14.48 14.41 -1.14
C LYS A 68 15.58 14.39 -0.09
N ASN A 69 16.32 13.29 -0.04
CA ASN A 69 17.51 13.20 0.81
C ASN A 69 18.64 14.07 0.25
N SER A 70 19.42 14.65 1.15
CA SER A 70 20.71 15.22 0.79
C SER A 70 21.66 14.10 0.31
N PRO A 71 22.39 14.30 -0.81
CA PRO A 71 23.32 13.30 -1.33
C PRO A 71 24.46 12.98 -0.37
N ASN A 72 24.86 13.97 0.44
CA ASN A 72 26.02 13.90 1.32
C ASN A 72 25.63 13.60 2.77
N PHE A 73 24.39 13.91 3.16
CA PHE A 73 23.89 13.80 4.53
C PHE A 73 22.50 13.15 4.51
N PRO A 74 22.40 11.81 4.38
CA PRO A 74 21.12 11.11 4.21
C PRO A 74 20.13 11.33 5.37
N GLU A 75 20.62 11.72 6.53
CA GLU A 75 19.83 12.13 7.69
C GLU A 75 19.17 13.52 7.55
N HIS A 76 19.52 14.29 6.52
CA HIS A 76 18.89 15.56 6.15
C HIS A 76 17.99 15.36 4.92
N ILE A 77 16.71 15.70 5.08
CA ILE A 77 15.70 15.56 4.03
C ILE A 77 15.03 16.92 3.84
N HIS A 78 15.07 17.41 2.60
CA HIS A 78 14.47 18.70 2.26
C HIS A 78 13.33 18.49 1.27
N GLY A 79 12.35 19.38 1.31
CA GLY A 79 11.22 19.29 0.40
C GLY A 79 10.24 20.42 0.47
N GLU A 80 9.16 20.25 -0.28
CA GLU A 80 8.09 21.22 -0.38
C GLU A 80 6.73 20.57 -0.52
N LEU A 81 5.70 21.25 -0.02
CA LEU A 81 4.30 20.89 -0.21
C LEU A 81 3.67 21.81 -1.25
N ILE A 82 3.24 21.24 -2.38
CA ILE A 82 2.77 21.99 -3.54
C ILE A 82 1.28 21.67 -3.76
N PRO A 83 0.35 22.63 -3.62
CA PRO A 83 -1.05 22.40 -3.94
C PRO A 83 -1.25 22.07 -5.42
N THR A 84 -2.25 21.25 -5.70
CA THR A 84 -2.63 20.88 -7.05
C THR A 84 -4.14 20.89 -7.24
N GLY A 85 -4.58 21.28 -8.44
CA GLY A 85 -6.00 21.34 -8.79
C GLY A 85 -6.75 22.40 -7.99
N GLU A 86 -7.96 22.11 -7.55
CA GLU A 86 -8.81 23.09 -6.88
C GLU A 86 -9.10 22.75 -5.42
N GLN A 87 -9.27 23.81 -4.61
CA GLN A 87 -9.73 23.70 -3.23
C GLN A 87 -11.27 23.57 -3.19
N ARG A 88 -11.75 22.59 -2.44
CA ARG A 88 -13.17 22.35 -2.20
C ARG A 88 -13.57 22.81 -0.81
N LYS A 89 -14.55 23.71 -0.74
CA LYS A 89 -15.14 24.18 0.52
C LYS A 89 -16.46 23.46 0.77
N ALA A 90 -16.59 22.87 1.95
CA ALA A 90 -17.81 22.19 2.42
C ALA A 90 -18.76 23.14 3.16
N ALA A 91 -18.24 24.20 3.79
CA ALA A 91 -19.02 25.19 4.51
C ALA A 91 -18.69 26.61 4.05
N ALA A 92 -19.67 27.53 4.16
CA ALA A 92 -19.50 28.92 3.75
C ALA A 92 -18.45 29.67 4.58
N GLU A 93 -18.22 29.24 5.82
CA GLU A 93 -17.23 29.81 6.75
C GLU A 93 -15.78 29.43 6.40
N GLN A 94 -15.58 28.46 5.50
CA GLN A 94 -14.24 28.02 5.12
C GLN A 94 -13.55 29.03 4.20
N VAL A 95 -12.26 29.23 4.44
CA VAL A 95 -11.45 30.25 3.76
C VAL A 95 -10.67 29.63 2.61
N SER A 96 -10.61 30.33 1.47
CA SER A 96 -9.77 29.92 0.35
C SER A 96 -8.30 30.23 0.64
N LEU A 97 -7.41 29.26 0.45
CA LEU A 97 -5.96 29.50 0.47
C LEU A 97 -5.59 30.37 -0.75
N GLU A 98 -4.70 31.34 -0.52
CA GLU A 98 -4.32 32.29 -1.56
C GLU A 98 -3.54 31.64 -2.70
N HIS A 99 -2.80 30.56 -2.41
CA HIS A 99 -2.01 29.79 -3.38
C HIS A 99 -2.83 29.32 -4.58
N PHE A 100 -4.12 28.98 -4.39
CA PHE A 100 -4.99 28.55 -5.49
C PHE A 100 -5.36 29.68 -6.47
N LYS A 101 -5.07 30.94 -6.15
CA LYS A 101 -5.31 32.09 -7.04
C LYS A 101 -4.17 32.30 -8.04
N TYR A 102 -3.00 31.73 -7.78
CA TYR A 102 -1.79 31.97 -8.56
C TYR A 102 -1.32 30.68 -9.22
N PRO A 103 -0.88 30.73 -10.50
CA PRO A 103 -0.20 29.61 -11.11
C PRO A 103 1.23 29.51 -10.56
N ARG A 104 1.81 28.31 -10.53
CA ARG A 104 3.22 28.15 -10.18
C ARG A 104 4.13 28.78 -11.26
N PRO A 105 5.14 29.58 -10.88
CA PRO A 105 6.13 30.09 -11.83
C PRO A 105 6.88 28.95 -12.53
N MET A 106 7.03 29.00 -13.85
CA MET A 106 7.64 27.92 -14.67
C MET A 106 9.13 27.67 -14.38
N GLN A 107 9.80 28.48 -13.54
CA GLN A 107 11.25 28.39 -13.31
C GLN A 107 11.66 27.34 -12.25
N ALA A 108 10.73 26.81 -11.45
CA ALA A 108 11.05 25.93 -10.33
C ALA A 108 11.16 24.44 -10.75
N GLY A 109 12.23 24.07 -11.46
CA GLY A 109 12.68 22.68 -11.64
C GLY A 109 11.70 21.72 -12.34
N THR A 110 12.22 20.57 -12.78
CA THR A 110 11.40 19.54 -13.44
C THR A 110 10.48 18.90 -12.41
N LEU A 111 9.21 19.31 -12.38
CA LEU A 111 8.20 18.68 -11.54
C LEU A 111 7.87 17.27 -12.06
N PRO A 112 7.66 16.28 -11.17
CA PRO A 112 7.20 14.96 -11.58
C PRO A 112 5.84 15.07 -12.31
N HIS A 113 5.60 14.17 -13.26
CA HIS A 113 4.43 14.18 -14.14
C HIS A 113 3.10 14.45 -13.40
N GLY A 114 2.37 15.49 -13.84
CA GLY A 114 1.13 15.97 -13.21
C GLY A 114 1.11 17.45 -12.81
N ALA A 115 2.06 18.26 -13.29
CA ALA A 115 2.29 19.65 -12.87
C ALA A 115 1.50 20.74 -13.63
N LEU A 116 0.56 20.38 -14.50
CA LEU A 116 -0.21 21.38 -15.26
C LEU A 116 -1.10 22.26 -14.36
N ASP A 117 -1.54 21.71 -13.23
CA ASP A 117 -2.43 22.39 -12.26
C ASP A 117 -1.71 22.69 -10.94
N ALA A 118 -0.39 22.93 -10.97
CA ALA A 118 0.41 23.20 -9.79
C ALA A 118 0.32 24.69 -9.37
N HIS A 119 0.25 24.91 -8.07
CA HIS A 119 0.27 26.23 -7.44
C HIS A 119 1.63 26.54 -6.78
N PRO A 120 1.89 27.79 -6.37
CA PRO A 120 3.04 28.11 -5.53
C PRO A 120 3.10 27.20 -4.29
N SER A 121 4.32 26.87 -3.87
CA SER A 121 4.55 25.99 -2.73
C SER A 121 3.94 26.59 -1.45
N LEU A 122 3.25 25.77 -0.66
CA LEU A 122 2.66 26.17 0.62
C LEU A 122 3.68 26.19 1.73
N LEU A 123 4.54 25.17 1.75
CA LEU A 123 5.49 24.91 2.82
C LEU A 123 6.85 24.54 2.22
N SER A 124 7.90 25.10 2.78
CA SER A 124 9.24 24.50 2.75
C SER A 124 9.37 23.61 3.98
N ILE A 125 9.90 22.40 3.80
CA ILE A 125 10.00 21.38 4.84
C ILE A 125 11.45 20.90 4.93
N ASP A 126 11.95 20.86 6.15
CA ASP A 126 13.24 20.29 6.52
C ASP A 126 13.02 19.21 7.57
N VAL A 127 13.59 18.03 7.35
CA VAL A 127 13.57 16.92 8.30
C VAL A 127 15.01 16.55 8.63
N GLN A 128 15.31 16.57 9.91
CA GLN A 128 16.59 16.16 10.47
C GLN A 128 16.40 14.89 11.29
N LEU A 129 16.99 13.79 10.85
CA LEU A 129 17.13 12.59 11.67
C LEU A 129 18.36 12.73 12.58
N GLU A 130 18.35 12.06 13.74
CA GLU A 130 19.51 12.06 14.65
C GLU A 130 20.77 11.46 14.00
N PHE A 131 20.57 10.46 13.14
CA PHE A 131 21.59 9.80 12.33
C PHE A 131 20.89 8.98 11.21
N SER A 132 21.65 8.56 10.19
CA SER A 132 21.12 7.70 9.10
C SER A 132 20.55 6.39 9.65
N GLY A 133 19.31 6.06 9.28
CA GLY A 133 18.56 4.91 9.79
C GLY A 133 17.84 5.16 11.12
N SER A 134 17.94 6.35 11.71
CA SER A 134 17.21 6.66 12.95
C SER A 134 15.70 6.78 12.70
N THR A 135 14.92 6.33 13.68
CA THR A 135 13.47 6.55 13.74
C THR A 135 13.09 7.80 14.54
N ILE A 136 14.10 8.56 14.97
CA ILE A 136 13.98 9.75 15.79
C ILE A 136 14.53 10.94 15.00
N GLY A 137 13.80 12.06 15.06
CA GLY A 137 14.20 13.27 14.37
C GLY A 137 13.36 14.47 14.72
N ALA A 138 13.60 15.56 14.01
CA ALA A 138 12.84 16.78 14.06
C ALA A 138 12.42 17.21 12.66
N VAL A 139 11.28 17.86 12.56
CA VAL A 139 10.80 18.52 11.35
C VAL A 139 10.64 20.01 11.63
N SER A 140 11.11 20.82 10.69
CA SER A 140 10.91 22.25 10.64
C SER A 140 10.16 22.58 9.35
N ALA A 141 9.14 23.42 9.45
CA ALA A 141 8.36 23.85 8.30
C ALA A 141 8.20 25.37 8.29
N TRP A 142 8.41 25.97 7.12
CA TRP A 142 8.22 27.41 6.89
C TRP A 142 7.05 27.60 5.94
N SER A 143 6.09 28.42 6.36
CA SER A 143 5.01 28.84 5.48
C SER A 143 5.54 29.78 4.39
N LEU A 144 5.18 29.49 3.16
CA LEU A 144 5.61 30.23 2.00
C LEU A 144 4.45 31.07 1.46
N PRO A 145 4.68 32.34 1.11
CA PRO A 145 3.65 33.20 0.53
C PRO A 145 3.33 32.76 -0.91
N ALA A 146 2.12 33.06 -1.37
CA ALA A 146 1.69 32.71 -2.73
C ALA A 146 2.23 33.69 -3.80
N GLU A 147 2.53 34.93 -3.40
CA GLU A 147 3.00 35.98 -4.29
C GLU A 147 4.51 35.83 -4.56
N GLU A 148 4.90 35.89 -5.84
CA GLU A 148 6.24 35.57 -6.31
C GLU A 148 7.35 36.43 -5.67
N GLN A 149 7.15 37.75 -5.58
CA GLN A 149 8.14 38.66 -4.98
C GLN A 149 8.40 38.35 -3.49
N LEU A 150 7.34 38.06 -2.75
CA LEU A 150 7.44 37.70 -1.33
C LEU A 150 8.00 36.28 -1.17
N LEU A 151 7.71 35.39 -2.11
CA LEU A 151 8.19 34.02 -2.11
C LEU A 151 9.71 33.98 -2.27
N GLU A 152 10.25 34.69 -3.24
CA GLU A 152 11.70 34.79 -3.45
C GLU A 152 12.40 35.34 -2.21
N GLN A 153 11.87 36.43 -1.64
CA GLN A 153 12.40 37.01 -0.40
C GLN A 153 12.39 35.98 0.75
N ARG A 154 11.26 35.28 0.95
CA ARG A 154 11.15 34.28 2.03
C ARG A 154 12.06 33.08 1.81
N LEU A 155 12.23 32.62 0.58
CA LEU A 155 13.14 31.51 0.28
C LEU A 155 14.59 31.89 0.58
N SER A 156 15.02 33.10 0.20
CA SER A 156 16.35 33.60 0.56
C SER A 156 16.55 33.71 2.08
N GLU A 157 15.54 34.20 2.82
CA GLU A 157 15.60 34.25 4.29
C GLU A 157 15.73 32.86 4.93
N VAL A 158 15.06 31.84 4.35
CA VAL A 158 15.14 30.45 4.81
C VAL A 158 16.51 29.84 4.53
N GLU A 159 17.13 30.17 3.39
CA GLU A 159 18.48 29.70 3.04
C GLU A 159 19.57 30.32 3.92
N GLU A 160 19.42 31.58 4.37
CA GLU A 160 20.45 32.31 5.12
C GLU A 160 20.52 31.97 6.64
N ILE A 161 20.03 30.81 7.08
CA ILE A 161 20.14 30.30 8.48
C ILE A 161 19.36 31.15 9.53
N GLY A 162 18.76 32.28 9.14
CA GLY A 162 18.12 33.22 10.06
C GLY A 162 16.60 33.07 10.24
N ALA A 163 15.90 32.34 9.37
CA ALA A 163 14.44 32.29 9.40
C ALA A 163 13.90 31.40 10.52
N THR A 164 13.07 31.97 11.40
CA THR A 164 12.34 31.20 12.41
C THR A 164 11.29 30.31 11.71
N PRO A 165 11.27 28.99 11.98
CA PRO A 165 10.26 28.10 11.39
C PRO A 165 8.85 28.47 11.85
N THR A 166 7.89 28.34 10.93
CA THR A 166 6.47 28.52 11.24
C THR A 166 5.96 27.40 12.15
N ALA A 167 6.48 26.19 11.97
CA ALA A 167 6.20 25.05 12.83
C ALA A 167 7.44 24.19 13.02
N THR A 168 7.62 23.66 14.23
CA THR A 168 8.62 22.65 14.54
C THR A 168 8.02 21.52 15.35
N ALA A 169 8.49 20.30 15.12
CA ALA A 169 8.07 19.14 15.91
C ALA A 169 9.20 18.11 15.98
N SER A 170 9.37 17.49 17.14
CA SER A 170 10.23 16.32 17.28
C SER A 170 9.38 15.06 17.26
N PHE A 171 9.85 14.02 16.59
CA PHE A 171 9.17 12.75 16.47
C PHE A 171 10.09 11.59 16.85
N SER A 172 9.46 10.53 17.34
CA SER A 172 10.10 9.25 17.64
C SER A 172 9.10 8.18 17.20
N PHE A 173 9.43 7.46 16.13
CA PHE A 173 8.57 6.41 15.60
C PHE A 173 8.72 5.13 16.42
N VAL A 174 7.57 4.57 16.78
CA VAL A 174 7.45 3.27 17.45
C VAL A 174 6.73 2.31 16.50
N PRO A 175 7.18 1.05 16.39
CA PRO A 175 6.44 0.03 15.65
C PRO A 175 5.01 -0.11 16.15
N GLU A 176 4.05 -0.11 15.24
CA GLU A 176 2.67 -0.39 15.60
C GLU A 176 2.53 -1.90 15.83
N ALA A 177 1.98 -2.30 16.97
CA ALA A 177 1.65 -3.70 17.20
C ALA A 177 0.74 -4.19 16.07
N VAL A 178 0.89 -5.44 15.63
CA VAL A 178 0.12 -6.06 14.53
C VAL A 178 -1.37 -5.92 14.82
N SER A 179 -1.97 -4.83 14.35
CA SER A 179 -3.40 -4.60 14.41
C SER A 179 -4.03 -5.55 13.39
N MET A 180 -4.88 -6.48 13.85
CA MET A 180 -5.64 -7.43 13.03
C MET A 180 -6.74 -6.73 12.18
N SER A 181 -6.42 -5.61 11.55
CA SER A 181 -7.31 -4.87 10.67
C SER A 181 -6.90 -5.15 9.22
N PRO A 182 -7.64 -5.98 8.47
CA PRO A 182 -7.35 -6.31 7.06
C PRO A 182 -7.65 -5.14 6.09
N SER A 183 -7.72 -3.91 6.62
CA SER A 183 -8.11 -2.70 5.87
C SER A 183 -6.91 -1.89 5.38
N THR A 184 -5.68 -2.24 5.76
CA THR A 184 -4.49 -1.63 5.17
C THR A 184 -4.16 -2.39 3.88
N LEU A 185 -3.92 -1.65 2.79
CA LEU A 185 -3.39 -2.23 1.54
C LEU A 185 -1.92 -2.63 1.67
N SER A 186 -1.37 -2.59 2.89
CA SER A 186 0.03 -2.85 3.20
C SER A 186 0.33 -4.34 3.12
N ASP A 187 1.17 -4.69 2.16
CA ASP A 187 1.79 -6.00 2.00
C ASP A 187 2.98 -6.21 2.94
N VAL A 188 3.39 -5.18 3.71
CA VAL A 188 4.52 -5.22 4.65
C VAL A 188 4.10 -4.66 6.03
N PRO A 189 3.40 -5.47 6.87
CA PRO A 189 2.95 -5.04 8.19
C PRO A 189 4.07 -4.57 9.13
N ALA A 190 5.30 -5.05 8.92
CA ALA A 190 6.48 -4.68 9.72
C ALA A 190 6.91 -3.21 9.57
N MET A 191 6.40 -2.49 8.55
CA MET A 191 6.66 -1.06 8.35
C MET A 191 5.64 -0.13 9.00
N ALA A 192 4.58 -0.67 9.59
CA ALA A 192 3.61 0.14 10.30
C ALA A 192 4.27 0.77 11.53
N GLN A 193 4.35 2.10 11.56
CA GLN A 193 5.00 2.87 12.61
C GLN A 193 4.20 4.12 12.91
N THR A 194 4.18 4.53 14.18
CA THR A 194 3.47 5.73 14.62
C THR A 194 4.37 6.59 15.50
N ALA A 195 4.31 7.90 15.31
CA ALA A 195 4.89 8.92 16.16
C ALA A 195 3.79 9.89 16.59
N THR A 196 3.83 10.29 17.86
CA THR A 196 2.95 11.31 18.41
C THR A 196 3.78 12.31 19.18
N GLY A 197 3.43 13.59 19.12
CA GLY A 197 4.17 14.61 19.83
C GLY A 197 3.50 15.97 19.79
N ILE A 198 4.27 16.96 20.21
CA ILE A 198 3.86 18.36 20.26
C ILE A 198 4.44 19.07 19.04
N VAL A 199 3.60 19.89 18.39
CA VAL A 199 4.04 20.86 17.40
C VAL A 199 4.15 22.21 18.08
N ALA A 200 5.34 22.82 18.04
CA ALA A 200 5.50 24.22 18.39
C ALA A 200 5.27 25.07 17.15
N LEU A 201 4.50 26.14 17.30
CA LEU A 201 4.18 27.08 16.24
C LEU A 201 4.85 28.42 16.52
N GLU A 202 5.09 29.18 15.47
CA GLU A 202 5.53 30.57 15.58
C GLU A 202 4.58 31.38 16.47
N GLY A 203 5.14 32.30 17.26
CA GLY A 203 4.37 33.12 18.19
C GLY A 203 3.96 32.41 19.48
N GLY A 204 4.64 31.31 19.85
CA GLY A 204 4.47 30.62 21.14
C GLY A 204 3.21 29.76 21.25
N LYS A 205 2.52 29.53 20.13
CA LYS A 205 1.37 28.62 20.06
C LYS A 205 1.87 27.18 19.96
N SER A 206 1.00 26.23 20.26
CA SER A 206 1.34 24.82 20.17
C SER A 206 0.17 23.99 19.67
N GLY A 207 0.45 22.74 19.36
CA GLY A 207 -0.52 21.75 18.95
C GLY A 207 0.00 20.35 19.21
N THR A 208 -0.77 19.35 18.81
CA THR A 208 -0.36 17.95 18.86
C THR A 208 -0.43 17.35 17.47
N PHE A 209 0.44 16.38 17.21
CA PHE A 209 0.40 15.59 15.99
C PHE A 209 0.34 14.10 16.27
N THR A 210 -0.21 13.36 15.32
CA THR A 210 -0.10 11.91 15.21
C THR A 210 0.27 11.61 13.78
N PHE A 211 1.50 11.12 13.57
CA PHE A 211 2.03 10.74 12.27
C PHE A 211 2.17 9.23 12.22
N ARG A 212 1.52 8.60 11.25
CA ARG A 212 1.49 7.15 11.08
C ARG A 212 1.87 6.76 9.66
N PHE A 213 2.87 5.91 9.54
CA PHE A 213 3.12 5.13 8.33
C PHE A 213 2.31 3.83 8.40
N PHE A 214 1.57 3.53 7.34
CA PHE A 214 0.89 2.24 7.17
C PHE A 214 1.75 1.26 6.37
N SER A 215 2.58 1.79 5.47
CA SER A 215 3.55 1.10 4.63
C SER A 215 4.64 2.07 4.22
N GLU A 216 5.61 1.62 3.42
CA GLU A 216 6.63 2.48 2.80
C GLU A 216 6.05 3.47 1.77
N HIS A 217 4.81 3.29 1.37
CA HIS A 217 4.18 4.07 0.31
C HIS A 217 2.88 4.77 0.75
N GLU A 218 2.49 4.64 2.02
CA GLU A 218 1.22 5.17 2.54
C GLU A 218 1.37 5.69 3.97
N PHE A 219 0.89 6.91 4.22
CA PHE A 219 0.92 7.53 5.54
C PHE A 219 -0.32 8.38 5.84
N SER A 220 -0.53 8.66 7.13
CA SER A 220 -1.47 9.69 7.59
C SER A 220 -0.83 10.57 8.65
N LEU A 221 -1.18 11.86 8.62
CA LEU A 221 -0.79 12.83 9.63
C LEU A 221 -2.05 13.55 10.12
N ILE A 222 -2.28 13.54 11.42
CA ILE A 222 -3.35 14.26 12.08
C ILE A 222 -2.70 15.37 12.91
N LEU A 223 -3.17 16.60 12.74
CA LEU A 223 -2.75 17.77 13.50
C LEU A 223 -3.93 18.36 14.24
N GLN A 224 -3.68 18.77 15.49
CA GLN A 224 -4.60 19.57 16.29
C GLN A 224 -3.84 20.81 16.76
N LEU A 225 -4.09 21.96 16.12
CA LEU A 225 -3.34 23.19 16.33
C LEU A 225 -4.16 24.18 17.14
N HIS A 226 -3.60 24.71 18.24
CA HIS A 226 -4.25 25.76 19.02
C HIS A 226 -3.98 27.11 18.37
N THR A 227 -4.99 27.69 17.73
CA THR A 227 -4.87 28.97 17.01
C THR A 227 -5.26 30.18 17.86
N GLY A 228 -5.88 29.95 19.03
CA GLY A 228 -6.28 30.93 20.05
C GLY A 228 -6.58 30.24 21.39
N GLU A 229 -7.19 30.93 22.35
CA GLU A 229 -7.48 30.37 23.69
C GLU A 229 -8.47 29.19 23.66
N THR A 230 -9.40 29.18 22.71
CA THR A 230 -10.48 28.16 22.63
C THR A 230 -10.60 27.51 21.25
N THR A 231 -9.93 28.03 20.23
CA THR A 231 -10.06 27.54 18.85
C THR A 231 -8.98 26.50 18.54
N VAL A 232 -9.44 25.27 18.27
CA VAL A 232 -8.58 24.16 17.83
C VAL A 232 -8.84 23.90 16.36
N GLU A 233 -7.81 24.11 15.53
CA GLU A 233 -7.84 23.70 14.13
C GLU A 233 -7.45 22.23 14.03
N ARG A 234 -8.29 21.44 13.35
CA ARG A 234 -8.00 20.03 13.05
C ARG A 234 -7.67 19.90 11.58
N ILE A 235 -6.53 19.29 11.30
CA ILE A 235 -6.06 19.02 9.95
C ILE A 235 -5.78 17.52 9.86
N TRP A 236 -6.32 16.88 8.85
CA TRP A 236 -6.01 15.51 8.50
C TRP A 236 -5.36 15.49 7.13
N VAL A 237 -4.24 14.80 7.05
CA VAL A 237 -3.41 14.67 5.87
C VAL A 237 -3.26 13.18 5.61
N TYR A 238 -3.49 12.78 4.37
CA TYR A 238 -3.29 11.40 3.93
C TYR A 238 -2.43 11.40 2.68
N GLY A 239 -1.33 10.65 2.71
CA GLY A 239 -0.32 10.63 1.66
C GLY A 239 -0.14 9.23 1.10
N TYR A 240 -0.01 9.14 -0.22
CA TYR A 240 0.28 7.90 -0.92
C TYR A 240 1.27 8.11 -2.07
N VAL A 241 2.02 7.07 -2.39
CA VAL A 241 2.87 6.99 -3.58
C VAL A 241 2.73 5.60 -4.19
N ALA A 242 3.05 5.44 -5.47
CA ALA A 242 3.11 4.12 -6.07
C ALA A 242 4.25 3.32 -5.41
N PRO A 243 4.06 2.04 -5.11
CA PRO A 243 5.11 1.25 -4.49
C PRO A 243 6.38 1.18 -5.34
N ASP A 244 7.53 1.33 -4.69
CA ASP A 244 8.84 1.29 -5.34
C ASP A 244 9.57 -0.01 -5.02
N ASN A 245 9.78 -0.83 -6.07
CA ASN A 245 10.51 -2.08 -5.98
C ASN A 245 12.01 -1.88 -5.64
N ALA A 246 12.55 -0.66 -5.81
CA ALA A 246 13.90 -0.33 -5.40
C ALA A 246 14.03 -0.16 -3.87
N LEU A 247 12.95 0.25 -3.19
CA LEU A 247 12.90 0.37 -1.72
C LEU A 247 12.62 -0.98 -1.06
N LEU A 248 11.63 -1.70 -1.57
CA LEU A 248 11.25 -3.02 -1.09
C LEU A 248 11.05 -3.95 -2.28
N LEU A 249 11.95 -4.92 -2.41
CA LEU A 249 11.84 -5.98 -3.41
C LEU A 249 10.62 -6.84 -3.08
N ARG A 250 9.51 -6.55 -3.75
CA ARG A 250 8.33 -7.40 -3.70
C ARG A 250 8.59 -8.57 -4.64
N PRO A 251 8.59 -9.82 -4.15
CA PRO A 251 8.66 -10.96 -5.04
C PRO A 251 7.44 -10.89 -5.95
N ASP A 252 7.67 -10.63 -7.24
CA ASP A 252 6.65 -10.68 -8.28
C ASP A 252 5.76 -11.89 -8.00
N THR A 253 4.48 -11.61 -7.73
CA THR A 253 3.39 -12.56 -7.45
C THR A 253 3.88 -14.00 -7.51
N LYS A 254 4.21 -14.59 -6.33
CA LYS A 254 4.69 -15.96 -6.11
C LYS A 254 4.81 -16.74 -7.41
N PRO A 255 6.01 -17.07 -7.93
CA PRO A 255 6.15 -17.75 -9.22
C PRO A 255 5.15 -18.89 -9.24
N LYS A 256 4.11 -18.79 -10.09
CA LYS A 256 3.01 -19.77 -10.15
C LYS A 256 3.67 -21.13 -10.04
N SER A 257 3.43 -21.83 -8.93
CA SER A 257 4.21 -23.02 -8.60
C SER A 257 4.17 -23.92 -9.83
N TRP A 258 5.30 -24.51 -10.22
CA TRP A 258 5.36 -25.27 -11.48
C TRP A 258 4.20 -26.29 -11.58
N TYR A 259 3.78 -26.84 -10.44
CA TYR A 259 2.58 -27.66 -10.26
C TYR A 259 1.27 -27.02 -10.78
N GLN A 260 1.03 -25.71 -10.61
CA GLN A 260 -0.15 -25.05 -11.18
C GLN A 260 -0.15 -25.02 -12.72
N LYS A 261 1.02 -24.91 -13.36
CA LYS A 261 1.12 -25.02 -14.84
C LYS A 261 0.82 -26.44 -15.31
N HIS A 262 1.24 -27.46 -14.56
CA HIS A 262 1.06 -28.86 -14.95
C HIS A 262 -0.21 -29.51 -14.41
N SER A 263 -0.90 -28.89 -13.46
CA SER A 263 -2.15 -29.41 -12.87
C SER A 263 -3.21 -29.63 -13.95
N PHE A 264 -3.36 -28.72 -14.90
CA PHE A 264 -4.29 -28.88 -16.02
C PHE A 264 -3.95 -30.07 -16.92
N VAL A 265 -2.66 -30.31 -17.17
CA VAL A 265 -2.19 -31.44 -17.99
C VAL A 265 -2.43 -32.76 -17.25
N VAL A 266 -2.13 -32.82 -15.95
CA VAL A 266 -2.38 -34.00 -15.12
C VAL A 266 -3.88 -34.31 -15.04
N PHE A 267 -4.73 -33.30 -14.87
CA PHE A 267 -6.19 -33.46 -14.89
C PHE A 267 -6.68 -33.96 -16.26
N ALA A 268 -6.20 -33.39 -17.36
CA ALA A 268 -6.59 -33.80 -18.71
C ALA A 268 -6.20 -35.26 -19.00
N VAL A 269 -4.98 -35.66 -18.67
CA VAL A 269 -4.49 -37.05 -18.85
C VAL A 269 -5.30 -38.01 -17.98
N THR A 270 -5.54 -37.66 -16.71
CA THR A 270 -6.30 -38.52 -15.79
C THR A 270 -7.74 -38.69 -16.26
N PHE A 271 -8.39 -37.61 -16.71
CA PHE A 271 -9.74 -37.67 -17.26
C PHE A 271 -9.81 -38.53 -18.52
N PHE A 272 -8.82 -38.42 -19.41
CA PHE A 272 -8.74 -39.23 -20.62
C PHE A 272 -8.59 -40.73 -20.30
N VAL A 273 -7.72 -41.09 -19.35
CA VAL A 273 -7.53 -42.48 -18.90
C VAL A 273 -8.80 -43.04 -18.29
N ILE A 274 -9.49 -42.27 -17.43
CA ILE A 274 -10.77 -42.68 -16.84
C ILE A 274 -11.84 -42.90 -17.92
N ARG A 275 -11.92 -42.02 -18.92
CA ARG A 275 -12.84 -42.18 -20.06
C ARG A 275 -12.51 -43.41 -20.92
N ALA A 276 -11.24 -43.69 -21.16
CA ALA A 276 -10.83 -44.87 -21.91
C ALA A 276 -11.19 -46.17 -21.17
N ILE A 277 -10.96 -46.22 -19.85
CA ILE A 277 -11.31 -47.38 -19.02
C ILE A 277 -12.82 -47.58 -18.94
N THR A 278 -13.60 -46.52 -18.73
CA THR A 278 -15.07 -46.61 -18.68
C THR A 278 -15.65 -47.06 -20.02
N SER A 279 -15.19 -46.48 -21.14
CA SER A 279 -15.56 -46.92 -22.48
C SER A 279 -15.23 -48.40 -22.73
N PHE A 280 -14.04 -48.86 -22.34
CA PHE A 280 -13.65 -50.26 -22.49
C PHE A 280 -14.55 -51.21 -21.69
N ILE A 281 -14.89 -50.83 -20.45
CA ILE A 281 -15.80 -51.61 -19.59
C ILE A 281 -17.20 -51.66 -20.21
N ASP A 282 -17.70 -50.54 -20.73
CA ASP A 282 -19.03 -50.46 -21.33
C ASP A 282 -19.13 -51.28 -22.61
N VAL A 283 -18.11 -51.23 -23.48
CA VAL A 283 -18.03 -52.08 -24.69
C VAL A 283 -18.00 -53.56 -24.31
N LYS A 284 -17.21 -53.94 -23.30
CA LYS A 284 -17.12 -55.32 -22.83
C LYS A 284 -18.45 -55.80 -22.24
N ARG A 285 -19.18 -54.92 -21.54
CA ARG A 285 -20.50 -55.20 -20.99
C ARG A 285 -21.56 -55.34 -22.08
N ALA A 286 -21.56 -54.45 -23.07
CA ALA A 286 -22.45 -54.51 -24.22
C ALA A 286 -22.26 -55.79 -25.04
N ARG A 287 -21.02 -56.20 -25.31
CA ARG A 287 -20.73 -57.48 -25.99
C ARG A 287 -21.23 -58.69 -25.22
N ARG A 288 -21.09 -58.71 -23.89
CA ARG A 288 -21.61 -59.79 -23.04
C ARG A 288 -23.15 -59.83 -23.05
N LEU A 289 -23.82 -58.69 -23.08
CA LEU A 289 -25.28 -58.63 -23.18
C LEU A 289 -25.77 -59.09 -24.57
N GLN A 290 -25.09 -58.69 -25.64
CA GLN A 290 -25.40 -59.18 -27.00
C GLN A 290 -25.19 -60.68 -27.15
N GLN A 291 -24.13 -61.24 -26.56
CA GLN A 291 -23.90 -62.70 -26.56
C GLN A 291 -25.00 -63.46 -25.80
N LYS A 292 -25.48 -62.91 -24.68
CA LYS A 292 -26.61 -63.49 -23.94
C LYS A 292 -27.93 -63.40 -24.71
N ALA A 293 -28.24 -62.24 -25.29
CA ALA A 293 -29.44 -62.07 -26.11
C ALA A 293 -29.43 -62.95 -27.39
N ALA A 294 -28.25 -63.15 -28.00
CA ALA A 294 -28.08 -64.05 -29.13
C ALA A 294 -28.25 -65.53 -28.74
N ALA A 295 -27.81 -65.91 -27.53
CA ALA A 295 -28.03 -67.25 -27.00
C ALA A 295 -29.52 -67.51 -26.70
N GLU A 296 -30.21 -66.55 -26.07
CA GLU A 296 -31.65 -66.63 -25.76
C GLU A 296 -32.52 -66.67 -27.04
N THR A 297 -32.16 -65.91 -28.08
CA THR A 297 -32.87 -65.97 -29.38
C THR A 297 -32.55 -67.24 -30.18
N ALA A 298 -31.36 -67.84 -30.01
CA ALA A 298 -31.03 -69.14 -30.58
C ALA A 298 -31.76 -70.29 -29.87
N GLU A 299 -31.96 -70.21 -28.55
CA GLU A 299 -32.78 -71.18 -27.80
C GLU A 299 -34.27 -71.04 -28.15
N ALA A 300 -34.80 -69.82 -28.29
CA ALA A 300 -36.19 -69.60 -28.69
C ALA A 300 -36.52 -70.12 -30.11
N LYS A 301 -35.53 -70.20 -31.01
CA LYS A 301 -35.70 -70.78 -32.36
C LYS A 301 -35.64 -72.31 -32.40
N LYS A 302 -35.19 -72.98 -31.32
CA LYS A 302 -35.14 -74.45 -31.23
C LYS A 302 -36.41 -75.06 -30.63
N VAL A 303 -37.35 -74.23 -30.16
CA VAL A 303 -38.61 -74.66 -29.50
C VAL A 303 -39.84 -74.42 -30.39
N LYS A 304 -39.65 -74.16 -31.68
CA LYS A 304 -40.73 -74.06 -32.68
C LYS A 304 -40.65 -75.17 -33.71
#